data_AF-A0A5B0GKL2-F1
#
_entry.id   AF-A0A5B0GKL2-F1
#
_cell.length_a   1.000
_cell.length_b   1.000
_cell.length_c   1.000
_cell.angle_alpha   90.00
_cell.angle_beta   90.00
_cell.angle_gamma   90.00
#
_symmetry.space_group_name_H-M   'P 1'
#
loop_
_entity.id
_entity.type
_entity.pdbx_description
1 polymer ?
#
loop_
_entity_poly.entity_id
_entity_poly.type
_entity_poly.pdbx_seq_one_letter_code
_entity_poly.pdbx_strand_id
1 'polypeptide(L)'
;MLPYSRFHALFPSAMTLAARHAVLDEALRHICDEQEVDYGVLFARDNGLPGPDFFKRYRVNRRNEYAALVGDPRYHNATLKQQRLIAAAERARVYEHAARRVEDGITLAMHA
;
A
#
# COMPACT_ATOMS: atom_id res chain seq x y z
N MET A 1 -9.53 1.43 -7.22
CA MET A 1 -8.93 0.49 -6.25
C MET A 1 -9.13 -0.92 -6.75
N LEU A 2 -8.14 -1.80 -6.56
CA LEU A 2 -8.25 -3.20 -6.95
C LEU A 2 -8.95 -3.97 -5.82
N PRO A 3 -10.05 -4.71 -6.11
CA PRO A 3 -10.65 -5.58 -5.10
C PRO A 3 -9.67 -6.64 -4.62
N TYR A 4 -9.56 -6.82 -3.30
CA TYR A 4 -8.70 -7.84 -2.68
C TYR A 4 -9.01 -9.25 -3.17
N SER A 5 -10.29 -9.52 -3.47
CA SER A 5 -10.74 -10.79 -4.06
C SER A 5 -10.13 -11.08 -5.43
N ARG A 6 -9.97 -10.06 -6.28
CA ARG A 6 -9.33 -10.22 -7.60
C ARG A 6 -7.86 -10.58 -7.47
N PHE A 7 -7.15 -9.97 -6.52
CA PHE A 7 -5.78 -10.34 -6.23
C PHE A 7 -5.68 -11.81 -5.77
N HIS A 8 -6.52 -12.23 -4.82
CA HIS A 8 -6.50 -13.61 -4.35
C HIS A 8 -6.86 -14.64 -5.40
N ALA A 9 -7.70 -14.28 -6.38
CA ALA A 9 -8.07 -15.15 -7.50
C ALA A 9 -6.92 -15.44 -8.47
N LEU A 10 -5.81 -14.68 -8.42
CA LEU A 10 -4.63 -14.94 -9.24
C LEU A 10 -3.82 -16.16 -8.80
N PHE A 11 -4.08 -16.67 -7.58
CA PHE A 11 -3.28 -17.73 -6.97
C PHE A 11 -4.08 -19.03 -6.85
N PRO A 12 -3.42 -20.20 -6.94
CA PRO A 12 -4.05 -21.48 -6.67
C PRO A 12 -4.69 -21.52 -5.28
N SER A 13 -5.85 -22.18 -5.15
CA SER A 13 -6.60 -22.27 -3.89
C SER A 13 -5.79 -22.86 -2.72
N ALA A 14 -4.84 -23.74 -3.02
CA ALA A 14 -3.95 -24.36 -2.04
C ALA A 14 -2.92 -23.38 -1.42
N MET A 15 -2.68 -22.24 -2.07
CA MET A 15 -1.70 -21.26 -1.60
C MET A 15 -2.28 -20.48 -0.42
N THR A 16 -1.53 -20.41 0.69
CA THR A 16 -1.96 -19.70 1.91
C THR A 16 -2.02 -18.18 1.68
N LEU A 17 -2.85 -17.48 2.46
CA LEU A 17 -2.94 -16.01 2.39
C LEU A 17 -1.59 -15.34 2.60
N ALA A 18 -0.79 -15.85 3.55
CA ALA A 18 0.55 -15.36 3.84
C ALA A 18 1.49 -15.51 2.63
N ALA A 19 1.46 -16.66 1.93
CA ALA A 19 2.27 -16.87 0.73
C ALA A 19 1.86 -15.93 -0.41
N ARG A 20 0.56 -15.68 -0.60
CA ARG A 20 0.07 -14.71 -1.58
C ARG A 20 0.58 -13.30 -1.27
N HIS A 21 0.52 -12.87 0.00
CA HIS A 21 1.06 -11.57 0.41
C HIS A 21 2.58 -11.48 0.25
N ALA A 22 3.33 -12.55 0.52
CA ALA A 22 4.77 -12.57 0.32
C ALA A 22 5.14 -12.35 -1.16
N VAL A 23 4.42 -12.97 -2.10
CA VAL A 23 4.61 -12.74 -3.55
C VAL A 23 4.28 -11.29 -3.92
N LEU A 24 3.24 -10.72 -3.35
CA LEU A 24 2.91 -9.30 -3.56
C LEU A 24 4.02 -8.40 -3.03
N ASP A 25 4.45 -8.59 -1.79
CA ASP A 25 5.49 -7.77 -1.17
C ASP A 25 6.82 -7.90 -1.94
N GLU A 26 7.14 -9.07 -2.48
CA GLU A 26 8.28 -9.25 -3.39
C GLU A 26 8.12 -8.47 -4.70
N ALA A 27 6.97 -8.57 -5.37
CA ALA A 27 6.70 -7.81 -6.57
C ALA A 27 6.75 -6.29 -6.33
N LEU A 28 6.23 -5.82 -5.19
CA LEU A 28 6.22 -4.41 -4.83
C LEU A 28 7.64 -3.87 -4.56
N ARG A 29 8.54 -4.67 -3.98
CA ARG A 29 9.96 -4.29 -3.79
C ARG A 29 10.70 -4.02 -5.11
N HIS A 30 10.26 -4.59 -6.22
CA HIS A 30 10.78 -4.24 -7.55
C HIS A 30 10.22 -2.93 -8.10
N ILE A 31 9.08 -2.48 -7.58
CA ILE A 31 8.39 -1.27 -8.03
C ILE A 31 8.76 -0.08 -7.16
N CYS A 32 8.99 -0.20 -5.87
CA CYS A 32 9.33 0.94 -5.01
C CYS A 32 10.04 0.51 -3.74
N ASP A 33 10.75 1.46 -3.13
CA ASP A 33 11.13 1.35 -1.72
C ASP A 33 9.87 1.57 -0.86
N GLU A 34 9.56 0.64 0.04
CA GLU A 34 8.43 0.74 0.97
C GLU A 34 8.56 1.91 1.96
N GLN A 35 9.75 2.50 2.12
CA GLN A 35 9.95 3.76 2.83
C GLN A 35 9.49 4.97 2.03
N GLU A 36 9.50 4.88 0.70
CA GLU A 36 9.02 5.93 -0.20
C GLU A 36 7.49 5.85 -0.34
N VAL A 37 6.96 4.66 -0.66
CA VAL A 37 5.53 4.46 -0.94
C VAL A 37 5.08 3.00 -0.78
N ASP A 38 3.86 2.76 -0.26
CA ASP A 38 3.25 1.42 -0.16
C ASP A 38 2.08 1.25 -1.15
N TYR A 39 2.37 0.63 -2.29
CA TYR A 39 1.37 0.28 -3.32
C TYR A 39 0.30 -0.71 -2.83
N GLY A 40 0.53 -1.38 -1.70
CA GLY A 40 -0.45 -2.20 -1.00
C GLY A 40 -1.76 -1.46 -0.68
N VAL A 41 -1.72 -0.13 -0.56
CA VAL A 41 -2.91 0.71 -0.31
C VAL A 41 -3.97 0.63 -1.44
N LEU A 42 -3.56 0.21 -2.64
CA LEU A 42 -4.44 0.11 -3.81
C LEU A 42 -5.34 -1.12 -3.77
N PHE A 43 -4.97 -2.14 -2.99
CA PHE A 43 -5.79 -3.32 -2.77
C PHE A 43 -6.82 -3.02 -1.69
N ALA A 44 -8.10 -3.03 -2.04
CA ALA A 44 -9.19 -2.66 -1.15
C ALA A 44 -10.10 -3.84 -0.84
N ARG A 45 -10.53 -3.93 0.43
CA ARG A 45 -11.66 -4.75 0.88
C ARG A 45 -12.99 -4.10 0.44
N ASP A 46 -14.10 -4.78 0.70
CA ASP A 46 -15.43 -4.31 0.28
C ASP A 46 -15.82 -2.93 0.85
N ASN A 47 -15.21 -2.53 1.98
CA ASN A 47 -15.41 -1.20 2.58
C ASN A 47 -14.54 -0.09 1.97
N GLY A 48 -13.78 -0.40 0.90
CA GLY A 48 -12.89 0.55 0.21
C GLY A 48 -11.57 0.82 0.95
N LEU A 49 -11.33 0.22 2.11
CA LEU A 49 -10.09 0.32 2.86
C LEU A 49 -9.12 -0.81 2.50
N PRO A 50 -7.81 -0.57 2.61
CA PRO A 50 -6.84 -1.63 2.45
C PRO A 50 -6.95 -2.74 3.50
N GLY A 51 -6.22 -3.83 3.24
CA GLY A 51 -6.11 -4.96 4.15
C GLY A 51 -5.43 -4.57 5.48
N PRO A 52 -5.56 -5.40 6.54
CA PRO A 52 -4.95 -5.12 7.84
C PRO A 52 -3.42 -5.03 7.78
N ASP A 53 -2.78 -5.79 6.88
CA ASP A 53 -1.33 -5.83 6.77
C ASP A 53 -0.74 -4.49 6.27
N PHE A 54 -1.47 -3.77 5.40
CA PHE A 54 -1.12 -2.41 5.03
C PHE A 54 -1.01 -1.49 6.26
N PHE A 55 -1.99 -1.53 7.16
CA PHE A 55 -1.96 -0.66 8.36
C PHE A 55 -0.84 -1.05 9.33
N LYS A 56 -0.48 -2.34 9.39
CA LYS A 56 0.69 -2.79 10.16
C LYS A 56 1.98 -2.21 9.59
N ARG A 57 2.18 -2.29 8.27
CA ARG A 57 3.36 -1.72 7.60
C ARG A 57 3.40 -0.20 7.72
N TYR A 58 2.29 0.49 7.47
CA TYR A 58 2.20 1.95 7.63
C TYR A 58 2.61 2.39 9.04
N ARG A 59 2.16 1.67 10.08
CA ARG A 59 2.53 1.96 11.46
C ARG A 59 4.03 1.79 11.74
N VAL A 60 4.69 0.84 11.07
CA VAL A 60 6.14 0.60 11.20
C VAL A 60 6.93 1.63 10.41
N ASN A 61 6.64 1.76 9.11
CA ASN A 61 7.43 2.57 8.18
C ASN A 61 7.16 4.07 8.34
N ARG A 62 5.96 4.46 8.80
CA ARG A 62 5.53 5.85 8.96
C ARG A 62 5.04 6.13 10.38
N ARG A 63 5.80 5.64 11.36
CA ARG A 63 5.43 5.72 12.79
C ARG A 63 5.07 7.12 13.26
N ASN A 64 5.81 8.14 12.82
CA ASN A 64 5.56 9.54 13.21
C ASN A 64 4.24 10.06 12.65
N GLU A 65 3.95 9.79 11.38
CA GLU A 65 2.68 10.18 10.75
C GLU A 65 1.49 9.43 11.36
N TYR A 66 1.68 8.14 11.61
CA TYR A 66 0.67 7.33 12.30
C TYR A 66 0.38 7.90 13.69
N ALA A 67 1.42 8.21 14.48
CA ALA A 67 1.26 8.75 15.83
C ALA A 67 0.59 10.13 15.83
N ALA A 68 0.89 10.99 14.85
CA ALA A 68 0.26 12.31 14.72
C ALA A 68 -1.26 12.20 14.46
N LEU A 69 -1.70 11.18 13.73
CA LEU A 69 -3.10 11.01 13.37
C LEU A 69 -3.89 10.16 14.37
N VAL A 70 -3.26 9.13 14.93
CA VAL A 70 -3.90 8.09 15.74
C VAL A 70 -3.60 8.23 17.24
N GLY A 71 -2.52 8.91 17.61
CA GLY A 71 -1.95 8.88 18.95
C GLY A 71 -0.94 7.73 19.12
N ASP A 72 -0.40 7.56 20.32
CA ASP A 72 0.64 6.54 20.57
C ASP A 72 0.11 5.14 20.17
N PRO A 73 0.76 4.47 19.20
CA PRO A 73 0.33 3.18 18.71
C PRO A 73 0.27 2.09 19.79
N ARG A 74 0.99 2.27 20.91
CA ARG A 74 0.96 1.34 22.06
C ARG A 74 -0.40 1.30 22.75
N TYR A 75 -1.18 2.38 22.66
CA TYR A 75 -2.43 2.54 23.39
C TYR A 75 -3.65 2.72 22.47
N HIS A 76 -3.43 3.05 21.19
CA HIS A 76 -4.52 3.37 20.26
C HIS A 76 -4.43 2.62 18.93
N ASN A 77 -5.58 2.05 18.52
CA ASN A 77 -5.81 1.57 17.17
C ASN A 77 -6.55 2.64 16.36
N ALA A 78 -6.24 2.76 15.07
CA ALA A 78 -6.90 3.73 14.19
C ALA A 78 -8.40 3.43 14.06
N THR A 79 -9.24 4.43 14.34
CA THR A 79 -10.66 4.42 14.00
C THR A 79 -10.87 4.29 12.50
N LEU A 80 -12.08 3.92 12.05
CA LEU A 80 -12.40 3.87 10.62
C LEU A 80 -12.17 5.21 9.91
N LYS A 81 -12.46 6.34 10.57
CA LYS A 81 -12.21 7.68 10.02
C LYS A 81 -10.71 7.91 9.82
N GLN A 82 -9.88 7.55 10.80
CA GLN A 82 -8.42 7.67 10.68
C GLN A 82 -7.86 6.71 9.63
N GLN A 83 -8.35 5.46 9.55
CA GLN A 83 -7.95 4.52 8.50
C GLN A 83 -8.23 5.05 7.09
N ARG A 84 -9.35 5.76 6.89
CA ARG A 84 -9.66 6.43 5.62
C ARG A 84 -8.66 7.54 5.29
N LEU A 85 -8.26 8.33 6.29
CA LEU A 85 -7.26 9.39 6.12
C LEU A 85 -5.88 8.82 5.79
N ILE A 86 -5.44 7.78 6.51
CA ILE A 86 -4.20 7.04 6.22
C ILE A 86 -4.21 6.53 4.78
N ALA A 87 -5.28 5.82 4.38
CA ALA A 87 -5.39 5.26 3.05
C ALA A 87 -5.43 6.34 1.96
N ALA A 88 -6.08 7.48 2.20
CA ALA A 88 -6.11 8.59 1.25
C ALA A 88 -4.73 9.23 1.06
N ALA A 89 -4.00 9.47 2.16
CA ALA A 89 -2.65 10.03 2.11
C ALA A 89 -1.70 9.11 1.33
N GLU A 90 -1.70 7.81 1.62
CA GLU A 90 -0.80 6.89 0.92
C GLU A 90 -1.20 6.69 -0.55
N ARG A 91 -2.49 6.72 -0.88
CA ARG A 91 -2.93 6.70 -2.29
C ARG A 91 -2.43 7.92 -3.06
N ALA A 92 -2.45 9.10 -2.46
CA ALA A 92 -1.91 10.30 -3.08
C ALA A 92 -0.41 10.11 -3.42
N ARG A 93 0.37 9.56 -2.48
CA ARG A 93 1.79 9.23 -2.70
C ARG A 93 1.99 8.22 -3.83
N VAL A 94 1.19 7.16 -3.87
CA VAL A 94 1.22 6.17 -4.95
C VAL A 94 0.98 6.80 -6.31
N TYR A 95 -0.01 7.68 -6.41
CA TYR A 95 -0.32 8.34 -7.68
C TYR A 95 0.78 9.32 -8.09
N GLU A 96 1.33 10.07 -7.14
CA GLU A 96 2.45 10.99 -7.40
C GLU A 96 3.70 10.22 -7.84
N HIS A 97 4.06 9.13 -7.13
CA HIS A 97 5.17 8.27 -7.50
C HIS A 97 4.98 7.64 -8.89
N ALA A 98 3.76 7.16 -9.19
CA ALA A 98 3.46 6.62 -10.51
C ALA A 98 3.58 7.67 -11.62
N ALA A 99 3.15 8.91 -11.37
CA ALA A 99 3.29 10.01 -12.34
C ALA A 99 4.76 10.30 -12.65
N ARG A 100 5.61 10.42 -11.62
CA ARG A 100 7.06 10.62 -11.79
C ARG A 100 7.70 9.50 -12.61
N ARG A 101 7.36 8.24 -12.30
CA ARG A 101 7.88 7.06 -13.05
C ARG A 101 7.51 7.08 -14.53
N VAL A 102 6.30 7.56 -14.86
CA VAL A 102 5.86 7.68 -16.26
C VAL A 102 6.65 8.78 -16.96
N GLU A 103 6.85 9.93 -16.32
CA GLU A 103 7.66 11.04 -16.85
C GLU A 103 9.11 10.61 -17.08
N ASP A 104 9.71 9.88 -16.13
CA ASP A 104 11.07 9.35 -16.24
C ASP A 104 11.18 8.35 -17.42
N GLY A 105 10.21 7.45 -17.55
CA GLY A 105 10.15 6.47 -18.64
C GLY A 105 9.98 7.10 -20.02
N ILE A 106 9.17 8.16 -20.12
CA ILE A 106 9.03 8.95 -21.36
C ILE A 106 10.35 9.67 -21.68
N THR A 107 10.99 10.27 -20.67
CA THR A 107 12.25 11.00 -20.85
C THR A 107 13.37 10.07 -21.33
N LEU A 108 13.47 8.86 -20.77
CA LEU A 108 14.41 7.82 -21.22
C LEU A 108 14.13 7.37 -22.66
N ALA A 109 12.86 7.23 -23.05
CA ALA A 109 12.48 6.82 -24.41
C ALA A 109 12.70 7.90 -25.49
N MET A 110 12.74 9.20 -25.10
CA MET A 110 13.01 10.30 -26.04
C MET A 110 14.51 10.53 -26.31
N HIS A 111 15.39 10.00 -25.46
CA HIS A 111 16.85 10.14 -25.57
C HIS A 111 17.55 8.85 -26.03
N ALA A 112 16.80 7.79 -26.33
CA ALA A 112 17.27 6.51 -26.86
C ALA A 112 17.00 6.41 -28.37
#